data_AF-A0A7S2EQK9-F1
#
_entry.id   AF-A0A7S2EQK9-F1
#
_cell.length_a   1.000
_cell.length_b   1.000
_cell.length_c   1.000
_cell.angle_alpha   90.00
_cell.angle_beta   90.00
_cell.angle_gamma   90.00
#
_symmetry.space_group_name_H-M   'P 1'
#
loop_
_entity.id
_entity.type
_entity.pdbx_description
1 polymer ?
#
loop_
_entity_poly.entity_id
_entity_poly.type
_entity_poly.pdbx_seq_one_letter_code
_entity_poly.pdbx_strand_id
1 'polypeptide(L)'
;IVFDGNDDDYFRFAGRMIGKAIFDGRVVPFQVPSYLMKVLSGHHVVLSDLKEVDEELFRSIEHLDNKVHLESFGINFTLRESVPFEAGLQTTELVPFGAMIQVTHENLNEYKISVVKYLLFDRVRRQLHQLLHGVNELVPKALLSVFDPAELKALLCGCS
;
A
#
# COMPACT_ATOMS: atom_id res chain seq x y z
N ILE A 1 12.09 -12.01 2.51
CA ILE A 1 13.09 -11.23 3.27
C ILE A 1 12.62 -11.27 4.72
N VAL A 2 13.46 -11.80 5.63
CA VAL A 2 13.17 -11.91 7.06
C VAL A 2 13.18 -10.52 7.65
N PHE A 3 12.17 -10.18 8.47
CA PHE A 3 12.18 -8.93 9.19
C PHE A 3 12.15 -9.19 10.73
N ASP A 4 13.32 -9.32 11.36
CA ASP A 4 13.52 -9.37 12.82
C ASP A 4 13.64 -7.93 13.40
N GLY A 5 13.85 -7.73 14.70
CA GLY A 5 13.86 -6.40 15.35
C GLY A 5 14.83 -5.33 14.81
N ASN A 6 15.64 -5.65 13.79
CA ASN A 6 16.56 -4.77 13.08
C ASN A 6 15.89 -4.03 11.90
N ASP A 7 14.69 -4.46 11.51
CA ASP A 7 14.06 -4.02 10.26
C ASP A 7 13.37 -2.68 10.33
N ASP A 8 12.91 -2.32 11.52
CA ASP A 8 12.37 -0.99 11.76
C ASP A 8 13.44 0.09 11.51
N ASP A 9 14.69 -0.18 11.92
CA ASP A 9 15.82 0.70 11.65
C ASP A 9 16.23 0.70 10.18
N TYR A 10 16.14 -0.43 9.48
CA TYR A 10 16.36 -0.48 8.02
C TYR A 10 15.32 0.36 7.26
N PHE A 11 14.03 0.26 7.60
CA PHE A 11 12.99 1.07 6.97
C PHE A 11 13.15 2.55 7.31
N ARG A 12 13.48 2.88 8.56
CA ARG A 12 13.76 4.28 8.93
C ARG A 12 14.99 4.83 8.20
N PHE A 13 16.05 4.04 8.08
CA PHE A 13 17.23 4.42 7.31
C PHE A 13 16.91 4.60 5.82
N ALA A 14 16.16 3.70 5.21
CA ALA A 14 15.68 3.84 3.84
C ALA A 14 14.86 5.12 3.66
N GLY A 15 13.99 5.43 4.63
CA GLY A 15 13.25 6.69 4.69
C GLY A 15 14.19 7.90 4.72
N ARG A 16 15.23 7.89 5.55
CA ARG A 16 16.23 8.97 5.60
C ARG A 16 16.98 9.12 4.29
N MET A 17 17.30 8.02 3.61
CA MET A 17 17.97 8.05 2.30
C MET A 17 17.07 8.68 1.23
N ILE A 18 15.77 8.35 1.22
CA ILE A 18 14.77 8.99 0.35
C ILE A 18 14.67 10.48 0.68
N GLY A 19 14.49 10.83 1.96
CA GLY A 19 14.41 12.23 2.40
C GLY A 19 15.66 13.04 2.05
N LYS A 20 16.84 12.45 2.19
CA LYS A 20 18.12 13.06 1.79
C LYS A 20 18.21 13.28 0.29
N ALA A 21 17.77 12.31 -0.52
CA ALA A 21 17.74 12.43 -1.97
C ALA A 21 16.83 13.59 -2.43
N ILE A 22 15.62 13.68 -1.84
CA ILE A 22 14.68 14.80 -2.07
C ILE A 22 15.33 16.14 -1.66
N PHE A 23 15.91 16.20 -0.47
CA PHE A 23 16.55 17.43 0.04
C PHE A 23 17.73 17.89 -0.82
N ASP A 24 18.54 16.96 -1.32
CA ASP A 24 19.71 17.27 -2.16
C ASP A 24 19.35 17.53 -3.64
N GLY A 25 18.10 17.28 -4.05
CA GLY A 25 17.70 17.31 -5.45
C GLY A 25 18.40 16.21 -6.29
N ARG A 26 18.63 15.04 -5.68
CA ARG A 26 19.29 13.90 -6.33
C ARG A 26 18.29 12.79 -6.61
N VAL A 27 18.45 12.17 -7.77
CA VAL A 27 17.68 11.00 -8.18
C VAL A 27 18.22 9.73 -7.53
N VAL A 28 17.34 8.86 -7.05
CA VAL A 28 17.69 7.52 -6.57
C VAL A 28 17.73 6.51 -7.72
N PRO A 29 18.66 5.53 -7.72
CA PRO A 29 18.83 4.59 -8.83
C PRO A 29 17.82 3.42 -8.82
N PHE A 30 16.71 3.55 -8.11
CA PHE A 30 15.69 2.51 -7.97
C PHE A 30 14.28 3.11 -8.12
N GLN A 31 13.34 2.28 -8.55
CA GLN A 31 11.95 2.70 -8.67
C GLN A 31 11.26 2.64 -7.31
N VAL A 32 10.49 3.67 -7.00
CA VAL A 32 9.61 3.71 -5.83
C VAL A 32 8.16 3.57 -6.31
N PRO A 33 7.36 2.68 -5.69
CA PRO A 33 5.95 2.55 -6.00
C PRO A 33 5.21 3.89 -5.93
N SER A 34 4.37 4.17 -6.93
CA SER A 34 3.63 5.43 -7.06
C SER A 34 2.68 5.67 -5.88
N TYR A 35 2.14 4.59 -5.28
CA TYR A 35 1.29 4.72 -4.09
C TYR A 35 2.06 5.35 -2.91
N LEU A 36 3.38 5.13 -2.78
CA LEU A 36 4.17 5.76 -1.72
C LEU A 36 4.29 7.27 -1.94
N MET A 37 4.32 7.73 -3.20
CA MET A 37 4.32 9.17 -3.50
C MET A 37 3.00 9.81 -3.10
N LYS A 38 1.87 9.11 -3.31
CA LYS A 38 0.56 9.53 -2.80
C LYS A 38 0.56 9.62 -1.28
N VAL A 39 1.07 8.60 -0.59
CA VAL A 39 1.14 8.60 0.88
C VAL A 39 2.02 9.74 1.41
N LEU A 40 3.18 9.99 0.80
CA LEU A 40 4.12 11.05 1.22
C LEU A 40 3.55 12.46 1.01
N SER A 41 2.88 12.69 -0.12
CA SER A 41 2.23 13.98 -0.45
C SER A 41 0.85 14.15 0.21
N GLY A 42 0.30 13.11 0.85
CA GLY A 42 -0.98 13.16 1.54
C GLY A 42 -2.21 12.90 0.66
N HIS A 43 -2.02 12.36 -0.54
CA HIS A 43 -3.10 11.96 -1.44
C HIS A 43 -3.70 10.60 -1.08
N HIS A 44 -4.97 10.41 -1.43
CA HIS A 44 -5.67 9.14 -1.24
C HIS A 44 -5.19 8.08 -2.22
N VAL A 45 -5.07 6.86 -1.70
CA VAL A 45 -4.75 5.66 -2.46
C VAL A 45 -6.06 4.95 -2.83
N VAL A 46 -6.12 4.40 -4.05
CA VAL A 46 -7.30 3.80 -4.66
C VAL A 46 -7.01 2.37 -5.15
N LEU A 47 -8.04 1.65 -5.59
CA LEU A 47 -7.90 0.26 -6.05
C LEU A 47 -6.85 0.10 -7.16
N SER A 48 -6.78 1.03 -8.12
CA SER A 48 -5.81 0.96 -9.21
C SER A 48 -4.35 1.08 -8.76
N ASP A 49 -4.08 1.62 -7.57
CA ASP A 49 -2.73 1.64 -7.00
C ASP A 49 -2.25 0.25 -6.59
N LEU A 50 -3.16 -0.72 -6.39
CA LEU A 50 -2.79 -2.12 -6.18
C LEU A 50 -2.14 -2.73 -7.42
N LYS A 51 -2.38 -2.20 -8.62
CA LYS A 51 -1.81 -2.77 -9.85
C LYS A 51 -0.28 -2.83 -9.82
N GLU A 52 0.37 -1.87 -9.16
CA GLU A 52 1.83 -1.86 -9.02
C GLU A 52 2.35 -2.84 -7.96
N VAL A 53 1.48 -3.32 -7.07
CA VAL A 53 1.82 -4.22 -5.97
C VAL A 53 1.44 -5.66 -6.29
N ASP A 54 0.25 -5.87 -6.84
CA ASP A 54 -0.32 -7.14 -7.23
C ASP A 54 -1.35 -6.94 -8.35
N GLU A 55 -0.89 -7.05 -9.60
CA GLU A 55 -1.74 -6.86 -10.79
C GLU A 55 -2.81 -7.96 -10.92
N GLU A 56 -2.51 -9.19 -10.51
CA GLU A 56 -3.45 -10.31 -10.59
C GLU A 56 -4.63 -10.10 -9.63
N LEU A 57 -4.32 -9.74 -8.38
CA LEU A 57 -5.34 -9.44 -7.38
C LEU A 57 -6.16 -8.20 -7.76
N PHE A 58 -5.51 -7.15 -8.26
CA PHE A 58 -6.21 -5.97 -8.78
C PHE A 58 -7.25 -6.37 -9.85
N ARG A 59 -6.84 -7.14 -10.87
CA ARG A 59 -7.74 -7.59 -11.94
C ARG A 59 -8.86 -8.47 -11.41
N SER A 60 -8.57 -9.36 -10.46
CA SER A 60 -9.55 -10.25 -9.85
C SER A 60 -10.65 -9.46 -9.13
N ILE A 61 -10.28 -8.43 -8.36
CA ILE A 61 -11.21 -7.58 -7.62
C ILE A 61 -11.97 -6.64 -8.56
N GLU A 62 -11.31 -6.06 -9.56
CA GLU A 62 -11.96 -5.21 -10.57
C GLU A 62 -13.01 -6.00 -11.36
N HIS A 63 -12.75 -7.28 -11.63
CA HIS A 63 -13.68 -8.13 -12.35
C HIS A 63 -14.97 -8.45 -11.57
N LEU A 64 -15.02 -8.20 -10.25
CA LEU A 64 -16.22 -8.38 -9.43
C LEU A 64 -17.36 -7.44 -9.82
N ASP A 65 -17.05 -6.25 -10.37
CA ASP A 65 -18.08 -5.29 -10.81
C ASP A 65 -19.00 -5.87 -11.88
N ASN A 66 -18.48 -6.77 -12.71
CA ASN A 66 -19.17 -7.32 -13.87
C ASN A 66 -19.84 -8.68 -13.58
N LYS A 67 -19.81 -9.17 -12.33
CA LYS A 67 -20.43 -10.45 -11.96
C LYS A 67 -21.92 -10.28 -11.70
N VAL A 68 -22.77 -10.97 -12.47
CA VAL A 68 -24.25 -10.88 -12.34
C VAL A 68 -24.76 -11.45 -11.01
N HIS A 69 -24.07 -12.45 -10.45
CA HIS A 69 -24.43 -13.14 -9.21
C HIS A 69 -23.25 -13.15 -8.25
N LEU A 70 -22.74 -11.97 -7.89
CA LEU A 70 -21.56 -11.82 -7.04
C LEU A 70 -21.69 -12.61 -5.72
N GLU A 71 -22.88 -12.62 -5.13
CA GLU A 71 -23.18 -13.32 -3.88
C GLU A 71 -22.95 -14.83 -4.00
N SER A 72 -23.15 -15.42 -5.18
CA SER A 72 -22.95 -16.85 -5.40
C SER A 72 -21.49 -17.30 -5.32
N PHE A 73 -20.53 -16.38 -5.39
CA PHE A 73 -19.10 -16.68 -5.27
C PHE A 73 -18.66 -16.91 -3.83
N GLY A 74 -19.51 -16.65 -2.83
CA GLY A 74 -19.17 -16.88 -1.41
C GLY A 74 -18.02 -16.02 -0.91
N ILE A 75 -17.76 -14.87 -1.54
CA ILE A 75 -16.75 -13.91 -1.10
C ILE A 75 -17.26 -13.23 0.16
N ASN A 76 -16.38 -13.04 1.13
CA ASN A 76 -16.64 -12.30 2.36
C ASN A 76 -15.51 -11.28 2.59
N PHE A 77 -15.57 -10.51 3.67
CA PHE A 77 -14.55 -9.49 3.98
C PHE A 77 -13.30 -10.11 4.60
N THR A 78 -12.70 -11.08 3.91
CA THR A 78 -11.43 -11.71 4.28
C THR A 78 -10.47 -11.79 3.08
N LEU A 79 -9.18 -11.87 3.35
CA LEU A 79 -8.17 -12.21 2.35
C LEU A 79 -7.36 -13.42 2.80
N ARG A 80 -7.01 -14.27 1.82
CA ARG A 80 -6.12 -15.40 2.04
C ARG A 80 -4.75 -15.08 1.46
N GLU A 81 -3.74 -14.98 2.31
CA GLU A 81 -2.36 -14.72 1.87
C GLU A 81 -1.34 -15.62 2.59
N SER A 82 -0.19 -15.78 1.94
CA SER A 82 0.96 -16.43 2.57
C SER A 82 1.62 -15.41 3.50
N VAL A 83 1.59 -15.69 4.80
CA VAL A 83 2.25 -14.83 5.79
C VAL A 83 3.69 -15.31 5.95
N PRO A 84 4.70 -14.43 5.86
CA PRO A 84 6.08 -14.82 6.08
C PRO A 84 6.26 -15.54 7.41
N PHE A 85 7.02 -16.64 7.41
CA PHE A 85 7.31 -17.47 8.59
C PHE A 85 6.14 -18.29 9.13
N GLU A 86 4.97 -18.21 8.50
CA GLU A 86 3.83 -19.05 8.82
C GLU A 86 3.63 -20.13 7.75
N ALA A 87 3.23 -21.32 8.18
CA ALA A 87 2.96 -22.41 7.27
C ALA A 87 1.55 -22.28 6.68
N GLY A 88 1.45 -22.27 5.35
CA GLY A 88 0.19 -22.27 4.63
C GLY A 88 -0.40 -20.88 4.37
N LEU A 89 -1.65 -20.87 3.88
CA LEU A 89 -2.41 -19.64 3.64
C LEU A 89 -3.17 -19.25 4.90
N GLN A 90 -2.90 -18.05 5.41
CA GLN A 90 -3.65 -17.46 6.49
C GLN A 90 -4.86 -16.72 5.96
N THR A 91 -5.93 -16.70 6.74
CA THR A 91 -7.14 -15.93 6.43
C THR A 91 -7.20 -14.74 7.37
N THR A 92 -7.11 -13.54 6.83
CA THR A 92 -7.19 -12.30 7.59
C THR A 92 -8.54 -11.63 7.37
N GLU A 93 -9.23 -11.26 8.44
CA GLU A 93 -10.43 -10.43 8.33
C GLU A 93 -10.06 -8.97 8.03
N LEU A 94 -10.68 -8.39 7.01
CA LEU A 94 -10.42 -7.02 6.56
C LEU A 94 -11.15 -5.97 7.41
N VAL A 95 -12.24 -6.39 8.03
CA VAL A 95 -13.08 -5.63 8.97
C VAL A 95 -13.49 -6.56 10.12
N PRO A 96 -13.91 -6.04 11.28
CA PRO A 96 -14.38 -6.88 12.38
C PRO A 96 -15.53 -7.81 11.95
N PHE A 97 -15.41 -9.10 12.27
CA PHE A 97 -16.36 -10.14 11.86
C PHE A 97 -16.46 -10.30 10.35
N GLY A 98 -15.40 -9.99 9.62
CA GLY A 98 -15.37 -9.96 8.16
C GLY A 98 -15.73 -11.30 7.52
N ALA A 99 -15.44 -12.43 8.19
CA ALA A 99 -15.82 -13.76 7.72
C ALA A 99 -17.36 -13.97 7.67
N MET A 100 -18.12 -13.22 8.48
CA MET A 100 -19.59 -13.28 8.54
C MET A 100 -20.28 -12.30 7.59
N ILE A 101 -19.52 -11.40 6.95
CA ILE A 101 -20.06 -10.37 6.07
C ILE A 101 -19.83 -10.81 4.64
N GLN A 102 -20.90 -11.23 3.96
CA GLN A 102 -20.85 -11.60 2.55
C GLN A 102 -20.70 -10.35 1.68
N VAL A 103 -19.89 -10.47 0.62
CA VAL A 103 -19.75 -9.42 -0.39
C VAL A 103 -20.93 -9.50 -1.36
N THR A 104 -21.62 -8.38 -1.51
CA THR A 104 -22.75 -8.14 -2.40
C THR A 104 -22.44 -6.93 -3.27
N HIS A 105 -23.26 -6.65 -4.28
CA HIS A 105 -23.07 -5.42 -5.07
C HIS A 105 -23.21 -4.14 -4.25
N GLU A 106 -24.02 -4.16 -3.18
CA GLU A 106 -24.26 -3.00 -2.33
C GLU A 106 -23.02 -2.62 -1.50
N ASN A 107 -22.25 -3.61 -1.05
CA ASN A 107 -21.06 -3.39 -0.21
C ASN A 107 -19.72 -3.64 -0.93
N LEU A 108 -19.73 -3.94 -2.23
CA LEU A 108 -18.52 -4.23 -3.01
C LEU A 108 -17.48 -3.11 -2.94
N ASN A 109 -17.92 -1.85 -2.93
CA ASN A 109 -17.00 -0.71 -2.81
C ASN A 109 -16.32 -0.66 -1.44
N GLU A 110 -17.02 -1.00 -0.36
CA GLU A 110 -16.44 -1.08 0.98
C GLU A 110 -15.44 -2.24 1.08
N TYR A 111 -15.75 -3.38 0.45
CA TYR A 111 -14.82 -4.49 0.32
C TYR A 111 -13.54 -4.06 -0.40
N LYS A 112 -13.65 -3.40 -1.56
CA LYS A 112 -12.50 -2.87 -2.31
C LYS A 112 -11.64 -1.91 -1.49
N ILE A 113 -12.26 -0.96 -0.78
CA ILE A 113 -11.56 -0.03 0.12
C ILE A 113 -10.83 -0.80 1.22
N SER A 114 -11.48 -1.81 1.80
CA SER A 114 -10.90 -2.63 2.88
C SER A 114 -9.69 -3.44 2.38
N VAL A 115 -9.75 -3.98 1.16
CA VAL A 115 -8.61 -4.66 0.53
C VAL A 115 -7.43 -3.70 0.32
N VAL A 116 -7.67 -2.52 -0.26
CA VAL A 116 -6.62 -1.50 -0.48
C VAL A 116 -5.99 -1.08 0.84
N LYS A 117 -6.82 -0.80 1.85
CA LYS A 117 -6.37 -0.43 3.19
C LYS A 117 -5.50 -1.52 3.80
N TYR A 118 -5.94 -2.78 3.72
CA TYR A 118 -5.19 -3.89 4.30
C TYR A 118 -3.82 -4.05 3.65
N LEU A 119 -3.79 -4.14 2.31
CA LEU A 119 -2.58 -4.50 1.56
C LEU A 119 -1.53 -3.38 1.55
N LEU A 120 -1.96 -2.12 1.49
CA LEU A 120 -1.05 -0.99 1.34
C LEU A 120 -0.73 -0.30 2.68
N PHE A 121 -1.51 -0.54 3.73
CA PHE A 121 -1.32 0.09 5.03
C PHE A 121 -1.27 -0.89 6.18
N ASP A 122 -2.34 -1.66 6.43
CA ASP A 122 -2.46 -2.39 7.70
C ASP A 122 -1.42 -3.52 7.85
N ARG A 123 -1.19 -4.30 6.79
CA ARG A 123 -0.23 -5.42 6.83
C ARG A 123 1.24 -4.96 6.91
N VAL A 124 1.53 -3.74 6.44
CA VAL A 124 2.87 -3.13 6.44
C VAL A 124 2.98 -1.93 7.39
N ARG A 125 2.06 -1.80 8.35
CA ARG A 125 1.89 -0.57 9.14
C ARG A 125 3.18 -0.13 9.82
N ARG A 126 3.91 -1.07 10.41
CA ARG A 126 5.14 -0.80 11.17
C ARG A 126 6.25 -0.31 10.24
N GLN A 127 6.49 -1.02 9.14
CA GLN A 127 7.50 -0.71 8.13
C GLN A 127 7.21 0.63 7.45
N LEU A 128 5.95 0.84 7.02
CA LEU A 128 5.50 2.08 6.40
C LEU A 128 5.66 3.26 7.37
N HIS A 129 5.30 3.09 8.64
CA HIS A 129 5.50 4.13 9.65
C HIS A 129 6.98 4.52 9.79
N GLN A 130 7.89 3.55 9.91
CA GLN A 130 9.33 3.83 10.04
C GLN A 130 9.91 4.49 8.79
N LEU A 131 9.53 4.03 7.60
CA LEU A 131 9.91 4.65 6.33
C LEU A 131 9.48 6.12 6.28
N LEU A 132 8.19 6.40 6.53
CA LEU A 132 7.65 7.76 6.53
C LEU A 132 8.30 8.63 7.62
N HIS A 133 8.56 8.05 8.79
CA HIS A 133 9.25 8.74 9.87
C HIS A 133 10.67 9.16 9.44
N GLY A 134 11.42 8.23 8.84
CA GLY A 134 12.76 8.51 8.32
C GLY A 134 12.78 9.61 7.26
N VAL A 135 11.81 9.65 6.35
CA VAL A 135 11.68 10.74 5.36
C VAL A 135 11.45 12.08 6.07
N ASN A 136 10.50 12.10 7.02
CA ASN A 136 10.09 13.31 7.71
C ASN A 136 11.13 13.88 8.69
N GLU A 137 12.14 13.09 9.08
CA GLU A 137 13.31 13.59 9.81
C GLU A 137 14.16 14.56 8.97
N LEU A 138 14.13 14.43 7.64
CA LEU A 138 14.95 15.22 6.71
C LEU A 138 14.11 16.26 5.96
N VAL A 139 12.88 15.90 5.57
CA VAL A 139 11.99 16.78 4.79
C VAL A 139 10.64 16.88 5.48
N PRO A 140 10.24 18.07 5.98
CA PRO A 140 8.93 18.25 6.59
C PRO A 140 7.78 17.85 5.66
N LYS A 141 6.79 17.14 6.19
CA LYS A 141 5.57 16.73 5.47
C LYS A 141 4.89 17.87 4.70
N ALA A 142 4.90 19.08 5.27
CA ALA A 142 4.29 20.26 4.63
C ALA A 142 4.95 20.64 3.30
N LEU A 143 6.24 20.35 3.11
CA LEU A 143 6.94 20.57 1.84
C LEU A 143 6.59 19.48 0.82
N LEU A 144 6.44 18.24 1.28
CA LEU A 144 6.06 17.11 0.42
C LEU A 144 4.63 17.26 -0.13
N SER A 145 3.72 17.86 0.65
CA SER A 145 2.33 18.09 0.23
C SER A 145 2.14 19.17 -0.84
N VAL A 146 3.19 19.91 -1.20
CA VAL A 146 3.13 20.90 -2.28
C VAL A 146 3.14 20.23 -3.65
N PHE A 147 3.78 19.06 -3.75
CA PHE A 147 3.91 18.31 -5.00
C PHE A 147 2.70 17.42 -5.25
N ASP A 148 2.33 17.27 -6.51
CA ASP A 148 1.51 16.13 -6.90
C ASP A 148 2.33 14.82 -6.84
N PRO A 149 1.69 13.63 -6.78
CA PRO A 149 2.41 12.37 -6.67
C PRO A 149 3.36 12.08 -7.85
N ALA A 150 3.06 12.56 -9.06
CA ALA A 150 3.88 12.34 -10.24
C ALA A 150 5.11 13.26 -10.23
N GLU A 151 4.95 14.52 -9.83
CA GLU A 151 6.04 15.47 -9.60
C GLU A 151 6.99 14.96 -8.52
N LEU A 152 6.45 14.48 -7.39
CA LEU A 152 7.27 13.93 -6.32
C LEU A 152 8.03 12.68 -6.79
N LYS A 153 7.40 11.84 -7.62
CA LYS A 153 8.06 10.70 -8.25
C LYS A 153 9.19 11.14 -9.18
N ALA A 154 8.94 12.14 -10.02
CA ALA A 154 9.94 12.67 -10.94
C ALA A 154 11.13 13.30 -10.20
N LEU A 155 10.87 14.00 -9.09
CA LEU A 155 11.91 14.55 -8.22
C LEU A 155 12.80 13.44 -7.64
N LEU A 156 12.20 12.33 -7.22
CA LEU A 156 12.90 11.24 -6.55
C LEU A 156 13.57 10.26 -7.54
N CYS A 157 12.89 9.87 -8.61
CA CYS A 157 13.31 8.82 -9.55
C CYS A 157 13.78 9.37 -10.91
N GLY A 158 13.68 10.69 -11.13
CA GLY A 158 13.94 11.33 -12.42
C GLY A 158 12.77 11.23 -13.39
N CYS A 159 12.84 11.99 -14.48
CA CYS A 159 11.92 11.85 -15.61
C CYS A 159 12.37 10.65 -16.44
N SER A 160 11.53 9.62 -16.54
CA SER A 160 11.70 8.50 -17.47
C SER A 160 10.78 8.67 -18.67
#